data_AF-A0A1Y5MIZ7-F1
#
_entry.id   AF-A0A1Y5MIZ7-F1
#
_cell.length_a   1.000
_cell.length_b   1.000
_cell.length_c   1.000
_cell.angle_alpha   90.00
_cell.angle_beta   90.00
_cell.angle_gamma   90.00
#
_symmetry.space_group_name_H-M   'P 1'
#
loop_
_entity.id
_entity.type
_entity.pdbx_description
1 polymer ?
#
loop_
_entity_poly.entity_id
_entity_poly.type
_entity_poly.pdbx_seq_one_letter_code
_entity_poly.pdbx_strand_id
1 'polypeptide(L)'
;MNIALFSPGVYCIFFNELIDYAKKNKFCIENDEVNWFVLTNTNIYLSHLEKNICKKNICYLFENFNEYMSDENFTYNLDSYCGSLYRDILTDKHAYFTKPSSYQMKNVSVIYKIWKEYLINNDIDYIVFPDVEFVEGMILLALCKELNIKVLYYVNARSIGGSFFAKSINEEHYKSTATNNDGVSDFIAKIKNSNKKAYEVTLEFNQVEYDHKISKYGRTSLEKLISFLKNKFICEKHYLKEDMSFAVRFRMRFLGLLNKYRRSRKYIYEKYVTVKTIEMLPKKFIYFPLQVTPESSINNLEPYFVDQLRAIDLLLMNITPDIKVVVKEHPIFAGERSEKFYKILSCKPGVEISSLAISSSDLIDSSIMVCSVTGTALLEAMLRNKPVFQFGKTFFYQDQFGFDSFRSMASDLRAIINNDRENNIDSVIADLYSVLFDFYIEQPAQYYYQPRPVALMDANLDNTLKAISFYIKGISKGELI
;
A
#
# COMPACT_ATOMS: atom_id res chain seq x y z
N MET A 1 -21.20 -5.31 18.36
CA MET A 1 -20.69 -4.73 17.10
C MET A 1 -19.85 -5.77 16.37
N ASN A 2 -20.03 -5.92 15.05
CA ASN A 2 -19.37 -6.92 14.22
C ASN A 2 -18.24 -6.28 13.39
N ILE A 3 -16.98 -6.57 13.74
CA ILE A 3 -15.81 -6.02 13.06
C ILE A 3 -15.08 -7.14 12.31
N ALA A 4 -14.95 -7.00 11.00
CA ALA A 4 -14.14 -7.87 10.18
C ALA A 4 -12.72 -7.33 9.97
N LEU A 5 -11.74 -8.24 9.95
CA LEU A 5 -10.35 -7.95 9.64
C LEU A 5 -10.02 -8.59 8.29
N PHE A 6 -9.73 -7.78 7.27
CA PHE A 6 -9.24 -8.30 6.00
C PHE A 6 -7.77 -8.70 6.16
N SER A 7 -7.49 -9.98 6.06
CA SER A 7 -6.22 -10.56 6.48
C SER A 7 -5.58 -11.40 5.37
N PRO A 8 -5.06 -10.79 4.30
CA PRO A 8 -4.38 -11.51 3.24
C PRO A 8 -3.00 -12.00 3.69
N GLY A 9 -2.62 -13.20 3.25
CA GLY A 9 -1.28 -13.74 3.48
C GLY A 9 -0.84 -13.72 4.95
N VAL A 10 0.26 -13.03 5.24
CA VAL A 10 0.91 -13.07 6.58
C VAL A 10 0.30 -12.12 7.60
N TYR A 11 -0.60 -11.22 7.19
CA TYR A 11 -1.33 -10.35 8.12
C TYR A 11 -2.20 -11.14 9.12
N CYS A 12 -2.50 -12.42 8.83
CA CYS A 12 -3.20 -13.31 9.78
C CYS A 12 -2.47 -13.45 11.11
N ILE A 13 -1.14 -13.34 11.11
CA ILE A 13 -0.35 -13.39 12.32
C ILE A 13 -0.66 -12.18 13.21
N PHE A 14 -0.55 -10.97 12.65
CA PHE A 14 -0.81 -9.73 13.37
C PHE A 14 -2.23 -9.69 13.92
N PHE A 15 -3.24 -9.93 13.06
CA PHE A 15 -4.63 -9.86 13.49
C PHE A 15 -5.02 -10.95 14.50
N ASN A 16 -4.39 -12.12 14.45
CA ASN A 16 -4.64 -13.14 15.46
C ASN A 16 -4.13 -12.74 16.85
N GLU A 17 -2.95 -12.12 16.93
CA GLU A 17 -2.40 -11.58 18.19
C GLU A 17 -3.20 -10.36 18.68
N LEU A 18 -3.63 -9.48 17.76
CA LEU A 18 -4.51 -8.34 18.09
C LEU A 18 -5.81 -8.82 18.75
N ILE A 19 -6.43 -9.87 18.20
CA ILE A 19 -7.67 -10.43 18.76
C ILE A 19 -7.42 -11.11 20.11
N ASP A 20 -6.32 -11.86 20.26
CA ASP A 20 -5.96 -12.46 21.56
C ASP A 20 -5.76 -11.37 22.63
N TYR A 21 -5.01 -10.31 22.28
CA TYR A 21 -4.79 -9.17 23.15
C TYR A 21 -6.09 -8.46 23.51
N ALA A 22 -6.97 -8.22 22.52
CA ALA A 22 -8.29 -7.62 22.74
C ALA A 22 -9.14 -8.44 23.73
N LYS A 23 -9.14 -9.77 23.59
CA LYS A 23 -9.89 -10.68 24.47
C LYS A 23 -9.34 -10.70 25.90
N LYS A 24 -8.02 -10.82 26.05
CA LYS A 24 -7.35 -10.80 27.36
C LYS A 24 -7.65 -9.52 28.14
N ASN A 25 -7.73 -8.39 27.43
CA ASN A 25 -7.99 -7.08 28.02
C ASN A 25 -9.47 -6.68 28.03
N LYS A 26 -10.40 -7.58 27.67
CA LYS A 26 -11.84 -7.33 27.60
C LYS A 26 -12.19 -6.05 26.81
N PHE A 27 -11.53 -5.88 25.68
CA PHE A 27 -11.70 -4.70 24.83
C PHE A 27 -13.16 -4.56 24.38
N CYS A 28 -13.73 -3.38 24.62
CA CYS A 28 -15.08 -3.00 24.22
C CYS A 28 -15.09 -1.60 23.60
N ILE A 29 -16.11 -1.32 22.79
CA ILE A 29 -16.32 0.00 22.19
C ILE A 29 -17.67 0.49 22.67
N GLU A 30 -17.70 1.60 23.42
CA GLU A 30 -18.94 2.17 23.99
C GLU A 30 -19.72 1.22 24.91
N ASN A 31 -19.00 0.31 25.57
CA ASN A 31 -19.53 -0.80 26.39
C ASN A 31 -20.13 -1.96 25.59
N ASP A 32 -20.13 -1.90 24.26
CA ASP A 32 -20.49 -3.04 23.42
C ASP A 32 -19.28 -3.98 23.23
N GLU A 33 -19.52 -5.28 23.41
CA GLU A 33 -18.55 -6.30 23.05
C GLU A 33 -18.33 -6.33 21.52
N VAL A 34 -17.07 -6.49 21.15
CA VAL A 34 -16.64 -6.62 19.75
C VAL A 34 -16.66 -8.07 19.34
N ASN A 35 -17.50 -8.39 18.35
CA ASN A 35 -17.48 -9.67 17.66
C ASN A 35 -16.49 -9.59 16.50
N TRP A 36 -15.38 -10.33 16.63
CA TRP A 36 -14.33 -10.36 15.62
C TRP A 36 -14.62 -11.37 14.52
N PHE A 37 -14.43 -10.94 13.27
CA PHE A 37 -14.49 -11.75 12.06
C PHE A 37 -13.18 -11.60 11.28
N VAL A 38 -12.79 -12.64 10.53
CA VAL A 38 -11.58 -12.61 9.70
C VAL A 38 -11.87 -13.08 8.30
N LEU A 39 -11.53 -12.25 7.31
CA LEU A 39 -11.63 -12.56 5.88
C LEU A 39 -10.22 -12.84 5.37
N THR A 40 -9.95 -14.05 4.87
CA THR A 40 -8.59 -14.41 4.44
C THR A 40 -8.53 -15.21 3.15
N ASN A 41 -7.48 -14.95 2.38
CA ASN A 41 -7.12 -15.68 1.15
C ASN A 41 -5.96 -16.68 1.38
N THR A 42 -5.71 -17.08 2.63
CA THR A 42 -4.68 -18.09 2.93
C THR A 42 -5.14 -19.12 3.95
N ASN A 43 -4.82 -20.38 3.66
CA ASN A 43 -5.04 -21.49 4.59
C ASN A 43 -3.92 -21.70 5.62
N ILE A 44 -2.76 -21.07 5.42
CA ILE A 44 -1.53 -21.38 6.18
C ILE A 44 -1.73 -21.12 7.68
N TYR A 45 -2.55 -20.11 8.00
CA TYR A 45 -2.76 -19.60 9.36
C TYR A 45 -4.15 -19.89 9.91
N LEU A 46 -5.01 -20.65 9.21
CA LEU A 46 -6.38 -20.94 9.66
C LEU A 46 -6.41 -21.62 11.03
N SER A 47 -5.63 -22.68 11.23
CA SER A 47 -5.59 -23.36 12.54
C SER A 47 -5.01 -22.50 13.67
N HIS A 48 -4.39 -21.37 13.33
CA HIS A 48 -3.93 -20.40 14.32
C HIS A 48 -5.05 -19.42 14.68
N LEU A 49 -5.76 -18.92 13.66
CA LEU A 49 -6.97 -18.10 13.83
C LEU A 49 -8.05 -18.83 14.65
N GLU A 50 -8.25 -20.13 14.38
CA GLU A 50 -9.23 -20.98 15.08
C GLU A 50 -8.94 -21.14 16.59
N LYS A 51 -7.75 -20.79 17.08
CA LYS A 51 -7.45 -20.79 18.52
C LYS A 51 -8.14 -19.65 19.25
N ASN A 52 -8.25 -18.51 18.58
CA ASN A 52 -8.72 -17.27 19.18
C ASN A 52 -10.08 -16.84 18.62
N ILE A 53 -10.57 -17.45 17.54
CA ILE A 53 -11.82 -17.08 16.85
C ILE A 53 -12.63 -18.33 16.54
N CYS A 54 -13.95 -18.24 16.68
CA CYS A 54 -14.85 -19.33 16.29
C CYS A 54 -14.76 -19.56 14.78
N LYS A 55 -14.71 -20.82 14.33
CA LYS A 55 -14.57 -21.17 12.91
C LYS A 55 -15.61 -20.47 12.01
N LYS A 56 -16.86 -20.31 12.47
CA LYS A 56 -17.92 -19.61 11.71
C LYS A 56 -17.61 -18.13 11.43
N ASN A 57 -16.80 -17.50 12.28
CA ASN A 57 -16.36 -16.11 12.15
C ASN A 57 -15.11 -15.96 11.26
N ILE A 58 -14.64 -17.05 10.65
CA ILE A 58 -13.52 -17.03 9.70
C ILE A 58 -14.09 -17.35 8.32
N CYS A 59 -13.93 -16.43 7.36
CA CYS A 59 -14.19 -16.70 5.95
C CYS A 59 -12.88 -16.97 5.23
N TYR A 60 -12.64 -18.23 4.90
CA TYR A 60 -11.56 -18.61 3.99
C TYR A 60 -12.08 -18.60 2.56
N LEU A 61 -11.57 -17.67 1.73
CA LEU A 61 -12.05 -17.45 0.37
C LEU A 61 -12.13 -18.74 -0.46
N PHE A 62 -11.15 -19.64 -0.30
CA PHE A 62 -11.03 -20.83 -1.12
C PHE A 62 -11.66 -22.09 -0.51
N GLU A 63 -12.51 -21.95 0.51
CA GLU A 63 -13.22 -23.11 1.07
C GLU A 63 -14.19 -23.69 0.03
N ASN A 64 -15.02 -22.84 -0.60
CA ASN A 64 -16.02 -23.24 -1.61
C ASN A 64 -15.68 -22.73 -3.03
N PHE A 65 -14.57 -22.02 -3.20
CA PHE A 65 -14.21 -21.37 -4.47
C PHE A 65 -14.10 -22.34 -5.64
N ASN A 66 -13.41 -23.47 -5.45
CA ASN A 66 -13.20 -24.44 -6.53
C ASN A 66 -14.50 -25.14 -6.96
N GLU A 67 -15.47 -25.30 -6.06
CA GLU A 67 -16.78 -25.85 -6.38
C GLU A 67 -17.49 -24.96 -7.40
N TYR A 68 -17.61 -23.67 -7.11
CA TYR A 68 -18.21 -22.69 -8.03
C TYR A 68 -17.40 -22.51 -9.32
N MET A 69 -16.06 -22.56 -9.25
CA MET A 69 -15.23 -22.49 -10.46
C MET A 69 -15.38 -23.72 -11.36
N SER A 70 -15.71 -24.89 -10.80
CA SER A 70 -15.89 -26.14 -11.55
C SER A 70 -17.29 -26.27 -12.16
N ASP A 71 -18.28 -25.55 -11.63
CA ASP A 71 -19.64 -25.52 -12.19
C ASP A 71 -19.67 -24.73 -13.51
N GLU A 72 -19.84 -25.42 -14.64
CA GLU A 72 -19.89 -24.81 -15.97
C GLU A 72 -21.05 -23.82 -16.14
N ASN A 73 -22.13 -23.98 -15.38
CA ASN A 73 -23.32 -23.13 -15.44
C ASN A 73 -23.30 -21.99 -14.42
N PHE A 74 -22.20 -21.84 -13.67
CA PHE A 74 -22.10 -20.80 -12.66
C PHE A 74 -22.25 -19.41 -13.29
N THR A 75 -23.24 -18.68 -12.80
CA THR A 75 -23.47 -17.27 -13.12
C THR A 75 -23.74 -16.51 -11.83
N TYR A 76 -23.24 -15.29 -11.75
CA TYR A 76 -23.53 -14.39 -10.64
C TYR A 76 -23.57 -12.95 -11.13
N ASN A 77 -24.61 -12.23 -10.72
CA ASN A 77 -24.84 -10.87 -11.19
C ASN A 77 -23.84 -9.90 -10.51
N LEU A 78 -23.17 -9.06 -11.31
CA LEU A 78 -22.22 -8.03 -10.88
C LEU A 78 -22.73 -6.60 -11.12
N ASP A 79 -24.00 -6.41 -11.47
CA ASP A 79 -24.62 -5.10 -11.77
C ASP A 79 -24.53 -4.13 -10.58
N SER A 80 -24.50 -4.66 -9.35
CA SER A 80 -24.39 -3.86 -8.13
C SER A 80 -22.95 -3.50 -7.76
N TYR A 81 -21.95 -3.97 -8.51
CA TYR A 81 -20.53 -3.75 -8.21
C TYR A 81 -20.19 -2.26 -8.15
N CYS A 82 -19.90 -1.77 -6.95
CA CYS A 82 -19.62 -0.35 -6.70
C CYS A 82 -18.14 0.00 -6.97
N GLY A 83 -17.73 -0.02 -8.24
CA GLY A 83 -16.36 0.27 -8.68
C GLY A 83 -16.17 0.08 -10.18
N SER A 84 -14.92 0.05 -10.65
CA SER A 84 -14.62 -0.27 -12.04
C SER A 84 -14.04 -1.68 -12.10
N LEU A 85 -14.90 -2.67 -12.23
CA LEU A 85 -14.52 -4.10 -12.23
C LEU A 85 -13.36 -4.41 -13.19
N TYR A 86 -13.43 -3.89 -14.42
CA TYR A 86 -12.38 -4.12 -15.41
C TYR A 86 -11.07 -3.45 -15.01
N ARG A 87 -11.11 -2.25 -14.42
CA ARG A 87 -9.92 -1.60 -13.87
C ARG A 87 -9.32 -2.45 -12.75
N ASP A 88 -10.15 -2.94 -11.84
CA ASP A 88 -9.72 -3.73 -10.67
C ASP A 88 -9.13 -5.09 -11.08
N ILE A 89 -9.59 -5.68 -12.18
CA ILE A 89 -8.95 -6.87 -12.79
C ILE A 89 -7.60 -6.51 -13.42
N LEU A 90 -7.54 -5.37 -14.12
CA LEU A 90 -6.32 -4.92 -14.81
C LEU A 90 -5.23 -4.41 -13.85
N THR A 91 -5.58 -4.07 -12.61
CA THR A 91 -4.61 -3.73 -11.55
C THR A 91 -3.90 -4.96 -11.00
N ASP A 92 -4.38 -6.17 -11.31
CA ASP A 92 -3.72 -7.41 -10.92
C ASP A 92 -2.30 -7.48 -11.49
N LYS A 93 -1.36 -7.77 -10.61
CA LYS A 93 0.07 -7.64 -10.92
C LYS A 93 0.57 -8.74 -11.86
N HIS A 94 -0.07 -9.92 -11.89
CA HIS A 94 0.61 -11.14 -12.38
C HIS A 94 -0.27 -12.25 -12.99
N ALA A 95 -1.43 -12.57 -12.40
CA ALA A 95 -2.11 -13.83 -12.68
C ALA A 95 -3.25 -13.67 -13.70
N TYR A 96 -4.03 -12.59 -13.60
CA TYR A 96 -5.24 -12.42 -14.41
C TYR A 96 -4.94 -12.21 -15.90
N PHE A 97 -3.91 -11.43 -16.26
CA PHE A 97 -3.58 -11.14 -17.67
C PHE A 97 -3.16 -12.37 -18.48
N THR A 98 -2.82 -13.49 -17.82
CA THR A 98 -2.44 -14.75 -18.50
C THR A 98 -3.63 -15.63 -18.86
N LYS A 99 -4.85 -15.25 -18.46
CA LYS A 99 -6.05 -16.08 -18.59
C LYS A 99 -7.05 -15.49 -19.58
N PRO A 100 -7.89 -16.32 -20.22
CA PRO A 100 -8.98 -15.83 -21.06
C PRO A 100 -9.95 -14.93 -20.28
N SER A 101 -10.53 -13.93 -20.94
CA SER A 101 -11.46 -12.97 -20.34
C SER A 101 -12.63 -13.66 -19.62
N SER A 102 -13.23 -14.69 -20.21
CA SER A 102 -14.32 -15.46 -19.58
C SER A 102 -13.90 -16.11 -18.26
N TYR A 103 -12.67 -16.59 -18.17
CA TYR A 103 -12.12 -17.17 -16.95
C TYR A 103 -11.90 -16.10 -15.87
N GLN A 104 -11.36 -14.95 -16.26
CA GLN A 104 -11.15 -13.82 -15.34
C GLN A 104 -12.50 -13.35 -14.75
N MET A 105 -13.51 -13.18 -15.62
CA MET A 105 -14.85 -12.76 -15.21
C MET A 105 -15.48 -13.78 -14.25
N LYS A 106 -15.44 -15.08 -14.59
CA LYS A 106 -15.95 -16.13 -13.72
C LYS A 106 -15.27 -16.10 -12.34
N ASN A 107 -13.94 -15.96 -12.32
CA ASN A 107 -13.16 -15.90 -11.08
C ASN A 107 -13.64 -14.78 -10.16
N VAL A 108 -13.75 -13.55 -10.70
CA VAL A 108 -14.24 -12.40 -9.92
C VAL A 108 -15.69 -12.60 -9.47
N SER A 109 -16.57 -13.11 -10.33
CA SER A 109 -17.96 -13.42 -9.95
C SER A 109 -18.04 -14.39 -8.76
N VAL A 110 -17.16 -15.39 -8.71
CA VAL A 110 -17.09 -16.33 -7.57
C VAL A 110 -16.59 -15.63 -6.30
N ILE A 111 -15.50 -14.85 -6.38
CA ILE A 111 -14.96 -14.12 -5.22
C ILE A 111 -16.02 -13.17 -4.66
N TYR A 112 -16.65 -12.40 -5.54
CA TYR A 112 -17.68 -11.43 -5.18
C TYR A 112 -18.87 -12.11 -4.50
N LYS A 113 -19.36 -13.24 -5.03
CA LYS A 113 -20.41 -14.04 -4.37
C LYS A 113 -20.02 -14.45 -2.96
N ILE A 114 -18.84 -15.07 -2.78
CA ILE A 114 -18.39 -15.61 -1.49
C ILE A 114 -18.28 -14.50 -0.45
N TRP A 115 -17.63 -13.39 -0.79
CA TRP A 115 -17.53 -12.24 0.11
C TRP A 115 -18.90 -11.64 0.41
N LYS A 116 -19.73 -11.39 -0.60
CA LYS A 116 -21.04 -10.78 -0.41
C LYS A 116 -21.94 -11.59 0.52
N GLU A 117 -22.05 -12.89 0.27
CA GLU A 117 -22.88 -13.78 1.10
C GLU A 117 -22.35 -13.85 2.54
N TYR A 118 -21.04 -13.90 2.72
CA TYR A 118 -20.46 -13.92 4.05
C TYR A 118 -20.71 -12.62 4.83
N LEU A 119 -20.56 -11.46 4.18
CA LEU A 119 -20.79 -10.15 4.80
C LEU A 119 -22.25 -9.97 5.21
N ILE A 120 -23.19 -10.35 4.35
CA ILE A 120 -24.64 -10.27 4.63
C ILE A 120 -25.03 -11.22 5.76
N ASN A 121 -24.60 -12.48 5.70
CA ASN A 121 -25.00 -13.49 6.68
C ASN A 121 -24.48 -13.23 8.11
N ASN A 122 -23.48 -12.36 8.26
CA ASN A 122 -22.87 -12.02 9.54
C ASN A 122 -23.07 -10.57 9.96
N ASP A 123 -23.87 -9.79 9.23
CA ASP A 123 -24.20 -8.38 9.53
C ASP A 123 -22.95 -7.57 9.92
N ILE A 124 -21.95 -7.51 9.03
CA ILE A 124 -20.66 -6.85 9.32
C ILE A 124 -20.81 -5.33 9.28
N ASP A 125 -20.41 -4.65 10.37
CA ASP A 125 -20.53 -3.19 10.51
C ASP A 125 -19.30 -2.44 9.97
N TYR A 126 -18.11 -2.97 10.27
CA TYR A 126 -16.81 -2.35 9.95
C TYR A 126 -15.85 -3.38 9.38
N ILE A 127 -14.98 -2.96 8.45
CA ILE A 127 -13.83 -3.76 8.01
C ILE A 127 -12.53 -2.96 8.15
N VAL A 128 -11.54 -3.58 8.80
CA VAL A 128 -10.17 -3.08 8.88
C VAL A 128 -9.34 -3.69 7.76
N PHE A 129 -8.69 -2.85 6.96
CA PHE A 129 -7.80 -3.27 5.88
C PHE A 129 -6.35 -2.89 6.21
N PRO A 130 -5.39 -3.83 6.18
CA PRO A 130 -3.98 -3.54 6.37
C PRO A 130 -3.33 -2.95 5.11
N ASP A 131 -3.61 -3.56 3.97
CA ASP A 131 -3.19 -3.15 2.62
C ASP A 131 -4.08 -3.94 1.65
N VAL A 132 -4.29 -3.41 0.45
CA VAL A 132 -5.03 -4.07 -0.63
C VAL A 132 -4.09 -4.26 -1.80
N GLU A 133 -3.58 -5.48 -1.99
CA GLU A 133 -2.60 -5.75 -3.06
C GLU A 133 -3.14 -6.55 -4.24
N PHE A 134 -4.29 -7.20 -4.06
CA PHE A 134 -4.85 -8.18 -4.98
C PHE A 134 -6.31 -7.86 -5.30
N VAL A 135 -6.80 -8.42 -6.41
CA VAL A 135 -8.18 -8.25 -6.89
C VAL A 135 -9.20 -8.58 -5.80
N GLU A 136 -8.96 -9.60 -4.98
CA GLU A 136 -9.89 -9.97 -3.89
C GLU A 136 -10.14 -8.83 -2.89
N GLY A 137 -9.12 -8.02 -2.60
CA GLY A 137 -9.24 -6.87 -1.71
C GLY A 137 -9.98 -5.70 -2.36
N MET A 138 -9.78 -5.49 -3.67
CA MET A 138 -10.52 -4.47 -4.44
C MET A 138 -12.01 -4.82 -4.52
N ILE A 139 -12.34 -6.09 -4.77
CA ILE A 139 -13.72 -6.60 -4.74
C ILE A 139 -14.33 -6.37 -3.37
N LEU A 140 -13.59 -6.64 -2.29
CA LEU A 140 -14.07 -6.44 -0.93
C LEU A 140 -14.33 -4.96 -0.62
N LEU A 141 -13.48 -4.04 -1.09
CA LEU A 141 -13.74 -2.59 -0.98
C LEU A 141 -15.00 -2.16 -1.74
N ALA A 142 -15.21 -2.68 -2.95
CA ALA A 142 -16.42 -2.41 -3.72
C ALA A 142 -17.68 -2.91 -2.99
N LEU A 143 -17.62 -4.10 -2.39
CA LEU A 143 -18.69 -4.65 -1.55
C LEU A 143 -18.95 -3.83 -0.30
N CYS A 144 -17.91 -3.27 0.34
CA CYS A 144 -18.11 -2.38 1.49
C CYS A 144 -18.95 -1.16 1.10
N LYS A 145 -18.68 -0.57 -0.07
CA LYS A 145 -19.46 0.56 -0.58
C LYS A 145 -20.90 0.15 -0.93
N GLU A 146 -21.07 -0.99 -1.58
CA GLU A 146 -22.39 -1.51 -1.96
C GLU A 146 -23.28 -1.82 -0.75
N LEU A 147 -22.70 -2.45 0.28
CA LEU A 147 -23.41 -2.87 1.49
C LEU A 147 -23.40 -1.79 2.60
N ASN A 148 -22.86 -0.60 2.31
CA ASN A 148 -22.68 0.51 3.27
C ASN A 148 -21.91 0.10 4.55
N ILE A 149 -20.96 -0.81 4.41
CA ILE A 149 -20.04 -1.24 5.48
C ILE A 149 -18.93 -0.21 5.59
N LYS A 150 -18.62 0.24 6.81
CA LYS A 150 -17.62 1.28 7.04
C LYS A 150 -16.20 0.69 6.93
N VAL A 151 -15.33 1.44 6.26
CA VAL A 151 -13.94 1.03 5.97
C VAL A 151 -12.98 1.77 6.89
N LEU A 152 -12.07 1.01 7.49
CA LEU A 152 -10.89 1.50 8.20
C LEU A 152 -9.64 1.01 7.46
N TYR A 153 -9.17 1.78 6.49
CA TYR A 153 -8.01 1.43 5.67
C TYR A 153 -6.73 1.96 6.31
N TYR A 154 -5.82 1.09 6.75
CA TYR A 154 -4.58 1.48 7.41
C TYR A 154 -3.67 2.27 6.46
N VAL A 155 -3.16 3.41 6.92
CA VAL A 155 -2.19 4.23 6.20
C VAL A 155 -1.08 4.66 7.16
N ASN A 156 0.17 4.43 6.76
CA ASN A 156 1.33 5.01 7.43
C ASN A 156 1.56 6.45 6.91
N ALA A 157 1.72 7.41 7.82
CA ALA A 157 1.89 8.82 7.48
C ALA A 157 3.31 9.18 6.98
N ARG A 158 4.16 8.17 6.76
CA ARG A 158 5.51 8.30 6.17
C ARG A 158 6.35 9.29 6.98
N SER A 159 6.94 10.30 6.33
CA SER A 159 7.78 11.31 6.99
C SER A 159 7.05 12.20 8.01
N ILE A 160 5.71 12.22 8.03
CA ILE A 160 4.94 12.93 9.07
C ILE A 160 5.01 12.18 10.42
N GLY A 161 5.17 10.85 10.38
CA GLY A 161 5.18 9.98 11.55
C GLY A 161 3.78 9.56 12.02
N GLY A 162 3.71 8.37 12.61
CA GLY A 162 2.45 7.73 13.01
C GLY A 162 1.67 7.13 11.84
N SER A 163 0.45 6.68 12.16
CA SER A 163 -0.47 6.04 11.23
C SER A 163 -1.91 6.47 11.52
N PHE A 164 -2.79 6.29 10.55
CA PHE A 164 -4.19 6.67 10.63
C PHE A 164 -5.06 5.69 9.82
N PHE A 165 -6.38 5.74 10.01
CA PHE A 165 -7.32 4.98 9.17
C PHE A 165 -7.96 5.91 8.14
N ALA A 166 -7.89 5.53 6.87
CA ALA A 166 -8.54 6.22 5.76
C ALA A 166 -9.88 5.58 5.41
N LYS A 167 -10.72 6.35 4.70
CA LYS A 167 -12.03 5.92 4.20
C LYS A 167 -11.92 4.97 3.00
N SER A 168 -10.82 5.05 2.28
CA SER A 168 -10.61 4.30 1.04
C SER A 168 -9.13 4.09 0.75
N ILE A 169 -8.87 3.30 -0.28
CA ILE A 169 -7.55 3.05 -0.84
C ILE A 169 -6.83 4.31 -1.32
N ASN A 170 -7.55 5.39 -1.67
CA ASN A 170 -6.97 6.68 -2.03
C ASN A 170 -6.38 7.44 -0.82
N GLU A 171 -6.30 6.79 0.34
CA GLU A 171 -5.77 7.33 1.59
C GLU A 171 -6.51 8.61 2.06
N GLU A 172 -7.80 8.74 1.70
CA GLU A 172 -8.63 9.86 2.14
C GLU A 172 -8.83 9.80 3.66
N HIS A 173 -8.22 10.76 4.37
CA HIS A 173 -8.26 10.84 5.83
C HIS A 173 -9.61 11.37 6.33
N TYR A 174 -10.00 10.95 7.53
CA TYR A 174 -11.11 11.56 8.25
C TYR A 174 -10.70 12.92 8.81
N LYS A 175 -11.65 13.84 8.92
CA LYS A 175 -11.43 15.12 9.60
C LYS A 175 -12.19 15.14 10.92
N SER A 176 -11.47 15.48 12.00
CA SER A 176 -12.09 15.75 13.29
C SER A 176 -12.88 17.05 13.24
N THR A 177 -14.13 17.00 13.67
CA THR A 177 -14.97 18.19 13.91
C THR A 177 -14.54 18.96 15.16
N ALA A 178 -13.84 18.30 16.09
CA ALA A 178 -13.28 18.94 17.27
C ALA A 178 -11.96 19.63 16.90
N THR A 179 -12.00 20.96 16.80
CA THR A 179 -10.84 21.83 16.54
C THR A 179 -10.00 21.99 17.81
N ASN A 180 -9.13 21.03 18.10
CA ASN A 180 -8.09 21.23 19.10
C ASN A 180 -6.77 21.54 18.37
N ASN A 181 -6.45 22.84 18.27
CA ASN A 181 -5.29 23.33 17.54
C ASN A 181 -4.03 23.45 18.40
N ASP A 182 -4.13 23.14 19.70
CA ASP A 182 -3.02 23.20 20.64
C ASP A 182 -1.91 22.22 20.21
N GLY A 183 -0.71 22.75 19.95
CA GLY A 183 0.46 21.96 19.55
C GLY A 183 0.58 21.64 18.05
N VAL A 184 -0.42 21.98 17.22
CA VAL A 184 -0.36 21.74 15.76
C VAL A 184 0.80 22.51 15.12
N SER A 185 0.98 23.79 15.46
CA SER A 185 2.06 24.61 14.92
C SER A 185 3.45 24.07 15.30
N ASP A 186 3.61 23.60 16.54
CA ASP A 186 4.86 22.99 17.02
C ASP A 186 5.12 21.65 16.32
N PHE A 187 4.06 20.87 16.07
CA PHE A 187 4.15 19.61 15.32
C PHE A 187 4.57 19.82 13.86
N ILE A 188 3.96 20.80 13.16
CA ILE A 188 4.35 21.18 11.81
C ILE A 188 5.82 21.64 11.78
N ALA A 189 6.23 22.48 12.72
CA ALA A 189 7.62 22.94 12.82
C ALA A 189 8.59 21.77 13.05
N LYS A 190 8.21 20.81 13.91
CA LYS A 190 9.01 19.61 14.16
C LYS A 190 9.18 18.76 12.90
N ILE A 191 8.10 18.54 12.13
CA ILE A 191 8.16 17.75 10.89
C ILE A 191 9.06 18.43 9.86
N LYS A 192 8.88 19.74 9.63
CA LYS A 192 9.69 20.49 8.66
C LYS A 192 11.17 20.54 9.04
N ASN A 193 11.49 20.61 10.33
CA ASN A 193 12.86 20.59 10.82
C ASN A 193 13.47 19.18 10.82
N SER A 194 12.64 18.15 11.03
CA SER A 194 13.07 16.77 10.91
C SER A 194 13.24 16.44 9.43
N ASN A 195 14.47 16.57 8.92
CA ASN A 195 14.85 16.06 7.59
C ASN A 195 14.75 14.51 7.48
N LYS A 196 13.90 13.87 8.27
CA LYS A 196 13.71 12.42 8.36
C LYS A 196 13.04 11.92 7.10
N LYS A 197 13.68 10.97 6.46
CA LYS A 197 13.09 10.25 5.32
C LYS A 197 12.09 9.23 5.83
N ALA A 198 11.10 8.90 5.00
CA ALA A 198 10.04 7.95 5.40
C ALA A 198 10.60 6.61 5.92
N TYR A 199 11.69 6.10 5.32
CA TYR A 199 12.33 4.86 5.77
C TYR A 199 13.08 5.01 7.11
N GLU A 200 13.55 6.21 7.46
CA GLU A 200 14.29 6.46 8.71
C GLU A 200 13.33 6.46 9.90
N VAL A 201 12.11 6.99 9.69
CA VAL A 201 11.01 6.89 10.65
C VAL A 201 10.74 5.41 10.96
N THR A 202 10.58 4.55 9.95
CA THR A 202 10.38 3.10 10.15
C THR A 202 11.56 2.40 10.85
N LEU A 203 12.80 2.87 10.65
CA LEU A 203 14.01 2.23 11.22
C LEU A 203 14.28 2.59 12.68
N GLU A 204 13.99 3.82 13.12
CA GLU A 204 14.20 4.24 14.53
C GLU A 204 13.38 3.38 15.51
N PHE A 205 12.18 2.94 15.11
CA PHE A 205 11.34 2.08 15.95
C PHE A 205 11.86 0.64 16.08
N ASN A 206 12.56 0.13 15.06
CA ASN A 206 13.07 -1.25 15.03
C ASN A 206 14.30 -1.48 15.94
N GLN A 207 14.79 -0.45 16.65
CA GLN A 207 15.95 -0.55 17.54
C GLN A 207 15.60 -0.92 18.99
N VAL A 208 14.32 -1.09 19.33
CA VAL A 208 13.92 -1.46 20.70
C VAL A 208 14.07 -2.98 20.90
N GLU A 209 15.10 -3.40 21.65
CA GLU A 209 15.27 -4.80 22.06
C GLU A 209 14.12 -5.26 22.96
N TYR A 210 13.64 -6.50 22.74
CA TYR A 210 12.49 -7.06 23.46
C TYR A 210 12.76 -8.48 23.96
N ASP A 211 12.19 -8.88 25.10
CA ASP A 211 12.48 -10.15 25.82
C ASP A 211 11.33 -11.23 25.89
N HIS A 212 10.06 -10.91 25.62
CA HIS A 212 8.97 -11.93 25.44
C HIS A 212 9.08 -12.96 24.28
N LYS A 213 9.04 -14.25 24.63
CA LYS A 213 8.90 -15.38 23.68
C LYS A 213 7.58 -15.30 22.90
N ILE A 214 7.65 -14.94 21.61
CA ILE A 214 6.54 -15.12 20.67
C ILE A 214 6.17 -16.61 20.62
N SER A 215 4.86 -16.91 20.56
CA SER A 215 4.39 -18.28 20.31
C SER A 215 5.08 -18.84 19.06
N LYS A 216 5.69 -20.03 19.13
CA LYS A 216 6.34 -20.62 17.95
C LYS A 216 5.28 -20.85 16.86
N TYR A 217 5.26 -20.00 15.85
CA TYR A 217 4.44 -20.13 14.64
C TYR A 217 4.92 -21.31 13.78
N GLY A 218 4.63 -22.54 14.21
CA GLY A 218 5.20 -23.71 13.55
C GLY A 218 4.45 -25.00 13.74
N ARG A 219 3.63 -25.34 12.74
CA ARG A 219 3.63 -26.71 12.18
C ARG A 219 5.07 -27.07 11.75
N THR A 220 5.43 -28.35 11.80
CA THR A 220 6.73 -28.81 11.28
C THR A 220 6.89 -28.47 9.79
N SER A 221 8.12 -28.35 9.28
CA SER A 221 8.35 -28.06 7.85
C SER A 221 7.65 -29.04 6.92
N LEU A 222 7.48 -30.29 7.37
CA LEU A 222 6.80 -31.37 6.64
C LEU A 222 5.26 -31.17 6.62
N GLU A 223 4.65 -30.86 7.77
CA GLU A 223 3.22 -30.55 7.86
C GLU A 223 2.83 -29.31 7.04
N LYS A 224 3.72 -28.30 7.01
CA LYS A 224 3.56 -27.11 6.16
C LYS A 224 3.56 -27.49 4.67
N LEU A 225 4.46 -28.40 4.26
CA LEU A 225 4.56 -28.87 2.88
C LEU A 225 3.36 -29.74 2.46
N ILE A 226 2.94 -30.68 3.32
CA ILE A 226 1.78 -31.54 3.05
C ILE A 226 0.49 -30.72 2.97
N SER A 227 0.27 -29.81 3.92
CA SER A 227 -0.88 -28.89 3.86
C SER A 227 -0.82 -28.00 2.62
N PHE A 228 0.35 -27.50 2.25
CA PHE A 228 0.53 -26.70 1.04
C PHE A 228 0.17 -27.49 -0.23
N LEU A 229 0.69 -28.72 -0.39
CA LEU A 229 0.40 -29.57 -1.54
C LEU A 229 -1.09 -29.94 -1.59
N LYS A 230 -1.66 -30.41 -0.47
CA LYS A 230 -3.08 -30.74 -0.37
C LYS A 230 -3.95 -29.54 -0.76
N ASN A 231 -3.65 -28.35 -0.23
CA ASN A 231 -4.46 -27.17 -0.47
C ASN A 231 -4.29 -26.62 -1.90
N LYS A 232 -3.08 -26.65 -2.46
CA LYS A 232 -2.81 -26.25 -3.85
C LYS A 232 -3.60 -27.08 -4.86
N PHE A 233 -3.68 -28.39 -4.65
CA PHE A 233 -4.35 -29.30 -5.57
C PHE A 233 -5.86 -29.46 -5.30
N ILE A 234 -6.33 -29.21 -4.06
CA ILE A 234 -7.74 -29.42 -3.67
C ILE A 234 -8.52 -28.11 -3.55
N CYS A 235 -8.02 -27.12 -2.80
CA CYS A 235 -8.77 -25.90 -2.45
C CYS A 235 -8.43 -24.71 -3.34
N GLU A 236 -7.20 -24.62 -3.86
CA GLU A 236 -6.69 -23.46 -4.63
C GLU A 236 -6.43 -23.80 -6.11
N LYS A 237 -6.85 -24.97 -6.61
CA LYS A 237 -6.61 -25.43 -7.99
C LYS A 237 -6.91 -24.39 -9.07
N HIS A 238 -8.02 -23.66 -8.93
CA HIS A 238 -8.46 -22.65 -9.90
C HIS A 238 -8.07 -21.22 -9.48
N TYR A 239 -7.42 -21.07 -8.33
CA TYR A 239 -7.04 -19.76 -7.83
C TYR A 239 -5.89 -19.19 -8.65
N LEU A 240 -6.09 -17.95 -9.09
CA LEU A 240 -5.09 -17.16 -9.80
C LEU A 240 -4.16 -16.48 -8.80
N LYS A 241 -3.44 -17.28 -8.00
CA LYS A 241 -2.29 -16.78 -7.28
C LYS A 241 -1.06 -16.95 -8.15
N GLU A 242 -0.16 -15.99 -8.10
CA GLU A 242 1.24 -16.35 -8.28
C GLU A 242 1.57 -17.46 -7.28
N ASP A 243 2.28 -18.48 -7.74
CA ASP A 243 2.93 -19.50 -6.91
C ASP A 243 4.07 -18.89 -6.05
N MET A 244 3.87 -17.69 -5.51
CA MET A 244 4.81 -16.95 -4.68
C MET A 244 5.21 -17.76 -3.48
N SER A 245 4.36 -18.63 -2.93
CA SER A 245 4.76 -19.32 -1.72
C SER A 245 5.97 -20.24 -1.93
N PHE A 246 6.09 -20.96 -3.06
CA PHE A 246 7.27 -21.79 -3.31
C PHE A 246 8.40 -20.97 -3.93
N ALA A 247 8.10 -20.17 -4.95
CA ALA A 247 9.10 -19.34 -5.63
C ALA A 247 9.71 -18.29 -4.69
N VAL A 248 8.92 -17.59 -3.87
CA VAL A 248 9.42 -16.67 -2.84
C VAL A 248 10.13 -17.44 -1.73
N ARG A 249 9.61 -18.55 -1.19
CA ARG A 249 10.35 -19.31 -0.14
C ARG A 249 11.70 -19.82 -0.66
N PHE A 250 11.76 -20.25 -1.92
CA PHE A 250 12.98 -20.67 -2.59
C PHE A 250 13.92 -19.47 -2.83
N ARG A 251 13.41 -18.37 -3.42
CA ARG A 251 14.13 -17.12 -3.63
C ARG A 251 14.67 -16.55 -2.30
N MET A 252 13.88 -16.60 -1.23
CA MET A 252 14.26 -16.17 0.12
C MET A 252 15.39 -17.05 0.70
N ARG A 253 15.36 -18.37 0.47
CA ARG A 253 16.45 -19.26 0.90
C ARG A 253 17.78 -18.98 0.19
N PHE A 254 17.73 -18.37 -0.99
CA PHE A 254 18.90 -17.91 -1.75
C PHE A 254 19.07 -16.38 -1.75
N LEU A 255 18.44 -15.65 -0.82
CA LEU A 255 18.53 -14.19 -0.71
C LEU A 255 19.96 -13.66 -0.77
N GLY A 256 20.91 -14.34 -0.12
CA GLY A 256 22.32 -13.94 -0.16
C GLY A 256 22.95 -14.00 -1.56
N LEU A 257 22.64 -15.04 -2.34
CA LEU A 257 23.11 -15.17 -3.73
C LEU A 257 22.38 -14.18 -4.64
N LEU A 258 21.08 -13.99 -4.45
CA LEU A 258 20.29 -13.02 -5.20
C LEU A 258 20.73 -11.59 -4.91
N ASN A 259 21.09 -11.26 -3.68
CA ASN A 259 21.61 -9.94 -3.33
C ASN A 259 22.97 -9.68 -4.00
N LYS A 260 23.83 -10.70 -4.11
CA LYS A 260 25.07 -10.60 -4.91
C LYS A 260 24.76 -10.38 -6.40
N TYR A 261 23.79 -11.12 -6.94
CA TYR A 261 23.34 -10.96 -8.32
C TYR A 261 22.68 -9.60 -8.59
N ARG A 262 21.88 -9.08 -7.65
CA ARG A 262 21.29 -7.73 -7.71
C ARG A 262 22.36 -6.66 -7.73
N ARG A 263 23.36 -6.81 -6.84
CA ARG A 263 24.51 -5.90 -6.79
C ARG A 263 25.29 -5.90 -8.10
N SER A 264 25.52 -7.06 -8.73
CA SER A 264 26.19 -7.09 -10.03
C SER A 264 25.33 -6.50 -11.15
N ARG A 265 24.01 -6.63 -11.08
CA ARG A 265 23.08 -5.99 -12.04
C ARG A 265 22.96 -4.48 -11.88
N LYS A 266 23.43 -3.88 -10.79
CA LYS A 266 23.49 -2.40 -10.65
C LYS A 266 24.33 -1.75 -11.75
N TYR A 267 25.35 -2.45 -12.26
CA TYR A 267 26.14 -1.99 -13.41
C TYR A 267 25.29 -1.75 -14.67
N ILE A 268 24.19 -2.50 -14.85
CA ILE A 268 23.25 -2.28 -15.95
C ILE A 268 22.67 -0.86 -15.87
N TYR A 269 22.29 -0.40 -14.69
CA TYR A 269 21.81 0.97 -14.49
C TYR A 269 22.92 1.99 -14.73
N GLU A 270 24.10 1.76 -14.15
CA GLU A 270 25.24 2.67 -14.23
C GLU A 270 25.70 2.94 -15.67
N LYS A 271 25.54 1.98 -16.58
CA LYS A 271 25.80 2.14 -18.02
C LYS A 271 24.98 3.27 -18.66
N TYR A 272 23.80 3.57 -18.15
CA TYR A 272 22.89 4.58 -18.70
C TYR A 272 22.87 5.88 -17.89
N VAL A 273 23.62 5.96 -16.79
CA VAL A 273 23.72 7.18 -15.98
C VAL A 273 24.41 8.28 -16.79
N THR A 274 23.74 9.42 -16.94
CA THR A 274 24.26 10.59 -17.64
C THR A 274 24.73 11.67 -16.65
N VAL A 275 24.03 11.83 -15.53
CA VAL A 275 24.36 12.79 -14.47
C VAL A 275 25.04 12.06 -13.31
N LYS A 276 26.37 12.19 -13.21
CA LYS A 276 27.18 11.47 -12.21
C LYS A 276 27.33 12.22 -10.89
N THR A 277 27.41 13.54 -10.96
CA THR A 277 27.61 14.45 -9.82
C THR A 277 26.60 15.59 -9.86
N ILE A 278 26.49 16.33 -8.76
CA ILE A 278 25.52 17.42 -8.61
C ILE A 278 25.80 18.57 -9.58
N GLU A 279 27.07 18.81 -9.92
CA GLU A 279 27.50 19.87 -10.83
C GLU A 279 27.10 19.60 -12.29
N MET A 280 26.80 18.34 -12.62
CA MET A 280 26.33 17.93 -13.94
C MET A 280 24.81 18.10 -14.11
N LEU A 281 24.09 18.58 -13.09
CA LEU A 281 22.66 18.77 -13.19
C LEU A 281 22.30 19.86 -14.22
N PRO A 282 21.24 19.67 -15.01
CA PRO A 282 20.74 20.72 -15.90
C PRO A 282 20.32 21.97 -15.12
N LYS A 283 20.40 23.15 -15.75
CA LYS A 283 19.98 24.42 -15.10
C LYS A 283 18.51 24.45 -14.69
N LYS A 284 17.63 23.87 -15.51
CA LYS A 284 16.19 23.73 -15.23
C LYS A 284 15.80 22.29 -15.46
N PHE A 285 15.34 21.64 -14.41
CA PHE A 285 14.89 20.26 -14.53
C PHE A 285 13.79 19.89 -13.54
N ILE A 286 12.94 18.98 -13.98
CA ILE A 286 11.96 18.29 -13.16
C ILE A 286 12.59 17.00 -12.65
N TYR A 287 12.54 16.79 -11.33
CA TYR A 287 13.00 15.54 -10.73
C TYR A 287 11.89 14.47 -10.80
N PHE A 288 12.19 13.30 -11.38
CA PHE A 288 11.29 12.16 -11.42
C PHE A 288 11.91 10.95 -10.70
N PRO A 289 11.57 10.70 -9.42
CA PRO A 289 11.97 9.49 -8.71
C PRO A 289 11.19 8.30 -9.25
N LEU A 290 11.90 7.27 -9.71
CA LEU A 290 11.28 6.01 -10.08
C LEU A 290 10.86 5.24 -8.83
N GLN A 291 9.59 4.89 -8.74
CA GLN A 291 9.04 4.11 -7.62
C GLN A 291 9.26 2.60 -7.82
N VAL A 292 9.14 1.80 -6.77
CA VAL A 292 9.33 0.34 -6.87
C VAL A 292 8.09 -0.30 -7.51
N THR A 293 8.25 -1.39 -8.26
CA THR A 293 7.12 -2.14 -8.82
C THR A 293 7.39 -3.63 -8.68
N PRO A 294 6.44 -4.46 -8.19
CA PRO A 294 5.08 -4.09 -7.77
C PRO A 294 5.03 -3.43 -6.38
N GLU A 295 4.37 -2.27 -6.28
CA GLU A 295 4.04 -1.58 -5.01
C GLU A 295 2.53 -1.29 -4.99
N SER A 296 1.83 -1.56 -3.88
CA SER A 296 0.37 -1.31 -3.76
C SER A 296 0.03 0.16 -4.00
N SER A 297 0.91 1.07 -3.59
CA SER A 297 0.77 2.52 -3.76
C SER A 297 0.70 2.98 -5.22
N ILE A 298 1.25 2.25 -6.20
CA ILE A 298 1.13 2.63 -7.63
C ILE A 298 0.02 1.84 -8.29
N ASN A 299 0.03 0.51 -8.08
CA ASN A 299 -0.79 -0.41 -8.86
C ASN A 299 -2.28 -0.17 -8.67
N ASN A 300 -2.70 0.22 -7.46
CA ASN A 300 -4.12 0.41 -7.20
C ASN A 300 -4.56 1.86 -7.39
N LEU A 301 -3.76 2.81 -6.89
CA LEU A 301 -4.09 4.23 -6.95
C LEU A 301 -4.19 4.70 -8.40
N GLU A 302 -3.19 4.35 -9.23
CA GLU A 302 -3.16 4.78 -10.62
C GLU A 302 -2.54 3.72 -11.54
N PRO A 303 -3.30 2.66 -11.88
CA PRO A 303 -2.80 1.51 -12.65
C PRO A 303 -2.28 1.89 -14.05
N TYR A 304 -2.80 2.99 -14.63
CA TYR A 304 -2.39 3.43 -15.95
C TYR A 304 -0.89 3.79 -16.01
N PHE A 305 -0.34 4.33 -14.92
CA PHE A 305 1.05 4.77 -14.80
C PHE A 305 1.98 3.77 -14.08
N VAL A 306 1.55 2.52 -13.88
CA VAL A 306 2.42 1.43 -13.42
C VAL A 306 3.64 1.29 -14.33
N ASP A 307 3.42 1.42 -15.65
CA ASP A 307 4.50 1.68 -16.58
C ASP A 307 4.92 3.16 -16.50
N GLN A 308 5.89 3.43 -15.63
CA GLN A 308 6.40 4.78 -15.38
C GLN A 308 7.01 5.45 -16.62
N LEU A 309 7.32 4.70 -17.70
CA LEU A 309 7.68 5.33 -18.98
C LEU A 309 6.53 6.17 -19.55
N ARG A 310 5.27 5.77 -19.33
CA ARG A 310 4.10 6.52 -19.78
C ARG A 310 3.98 7.87 -19.07
N ALA A 311 4.24 7.90 -17.77
CA ALA A 311 4.24 9.14 -16.99
C ALA A 311 5.36 10.09 -17.48
N ILE A 312 6.55 9.54 -17.75
CA ILE A 312 7.68 10.31 -18.27
C ILE A 312 7.41 10.80 -19.69
N ASP A 313 6.84 9.96 -20.57
CA ASP A 313 6.47 10.35 -21.93
C ASP A 313 5.45 11.47 -21.93
N LEU A 314 4.44 11.35 -21.08
CA LEU A 314 3.42 12.37 -20.93
C LEU A 314 4.01 13.68 -20.38
N LEU A 315 4.94 13.61 -19.43
CA LEU A 315 5.66 14.79 -18.94
C LEU A 315 6.45 15.47 -20.05
N LEU A 316 7.24 14.72 -20.83
CA LEU A 316 8.05 15.24 -21.92
C LEU A 316 7.22 15.92 -23.02
N MET A 317 6.01 15.42 -23.29
CA MET A 317 5.09 16.01 -24.27
C MET A 317 4.49 17.36 -23.83
N ASN A 318 4.56 17.69 -22.54
CA ASN A 318 3.87 18.85 -21.95
C ASN A 318 4.83 19.92 -21.38
N ILE A 319 6.14 19.71 -21.41
CA ILE A 319 7.14 20.66 -20.92
C ILE A 319 7.80 21.45 -22.07
N THR A 320 8.41 22.59 -21.73
CA THR A 320 9.15 23.42 -22.69
C THR A 320 10.55 22.84 -22.97
N PRO A 321 11.14 23.10 -24.15
CA PRO A 321 12.45 22.51 -24.53
C PRO A 321 13.64 22.89 -23.64
N ASP A 322 13.53 23.97 -22.87
CA ASP A 322 14.56 24.41 -21.91
C ASP A 322 14.55 23.62 -20.59
N ILE A 323 13.55 22.78 -20.37
CA ILE A 323 13.38 21.95 -19.17
C ILE A 323 13.77 20.50 -19.49
N LYS A 324 14.64 19.93 -18.66
CA LYS A 324 14.97 18.50 -18.68
C LYS A 324 14.20 17.71 -17.62
N VAL A 325 14.12 16.40 -17.77
CA VAL A 325 13.60 15.48 -16.75
C VAL A 325 14.76 14.66 -16.22
N VAL A 326 15.14 14.85 -14.95
CA VAL A 326 16.17 14.04 -14.29
C VAL A 326 15.50 12.89 -13.57
N VAL A 327 15.77 11.68 -14.03
CA VAL A 327 15.17 10.45 -13.52
C VAL A 327 16.17 9.75 -12.60
N LYS A 328 15.71 9.28 -11.43
CA LYS A 328 16.54 8.52 -10.50
C LYS A 328 15.88 7.21 -10.11
N GLU A 329 16.65 6.13 -10.17
CA GLU A 329 16.24 4.81 -9.72
C GLU A 329 16.21 4.70 -8.17
N HIS A 330 15.30 3.89 -7.65
CA HIS A 330 15.25 3.56 -6.22
C HIS A 330 16.44 2.65 -5.85
N PRO A 331 17.23 2.95 -4.81
CA PRO A 331 18.44 2.19 -4.47
C PRO A 331 18.23 0.68 -4.31
N ILE A 332 17.10 0.27 -3.73
CA ILE A 332 16.74 -1.14 -3.54
C ILE A 332 16.38 -1.81 -4.88
N PHE A 333 15.85 -1.06 -5.84
CA PHE A 333 15.35 -1.56 -7.13
C PHE A 333 16.37 -1.44 -8.26
N ALA A 334 17.48 -0.75 -8.01
CA ALA A 334 18.61 -0.69 -8.93
C ALA A 334 19.09 -2.10 -9.29
N GLY A 335 19.06 -2.39 -10.59
CA GLY A 335 19.40 -3.70 -11.12
C GLY A 335 18.25 -4.71 -11.17
N GLU A 336 17.02 -4.40 -10.74
CA GLU A 336 15.85 -5.26 -10.97
C GLU A 336 15.20 -4.99 -12.33
N ARG A 337 14.97 -3.71 -12.68
CA ARG A 337 14.44 -3.32 -13.99
C ARG A 337 15.28 -3.87 -15.15
N SER A 338 14.61 -4.16 -16.26
CA SER A 338 15.27 -4.69 -17.45
C SER A 338 16.21 -3.65 -18.09
N GLU A 339 17.28 -4.10 -18.76
CA GLU A 339 18.15 -3.22 -19.54
C GLU A 339 17.37 -2.46 -20.62
N LYS A 340 16.35 -3.11 -21.21
CA LYS A 340 15.44 -2.50 -22.20
C LYS A 340 14.78 -1.23 -21.66
N PHE A 341 14.33 -1.23 -20.40
CA PHE A 341 13.73 -0.05 -19.78
C PHE A 341 14.70 1.14 -19.78
N TYR A 342 15.92 0.94 -19.27
CA TYR A 342 16.93 2.02 -19.21
C TYR A 342 17.40 2.46 -20.60
N LYS A 343 17.53 1.52 -21.54
CA LYS A 343 17.84 1.84 -22.93
C LYS A 343 16.77 2.75 -23.54
N ILE A 344 15.49 2.41 -23.41
CA ILE A 344 14.38 3.26 -23.89
C ILE A 344 14.44 4.63 -23.21
N LEU A 345 14.65 4.66 -21.89
CA LEU A 345 14.72 5.89 -21.11
C LEU A 345 15.87 6.81 -21.58
N SER A 346 17.07 6.26 -21.79
CA SER A 346 18.25 7.00 -22.26
C SER A 346 18.13 7.56 -23.68
N CYS A 347 17.22 7.04 -24.48
CA CYS A 347 16.99 7.50 -25.85
C CYS A 347 15.98 8.66 -25.93
N LYS A 348 15.38 9.08 -24.81
CA LYS A 348 14.41 10.19 -24.80
C LYS A 348 15.15 11.54 -24.76
N PRO A 349 14.89 12.48 -25.69
CA PRO A 349 15.72 13.68 -25.92
C PRO A 349 15.74 14.71 -24.77
N GLY A 350 14.80 14.61 -23.83
CA GLY A 350 14.70 15.49 -22.66
C GLY A 350 15.07 14.82 -21.34
N VAL A 351 15.56 13.58 -21.35
CA VAL A 351 15.78 12.78 -20.14
C VAL A 351 17.26 12.67 -19.80
N GLU A 352 17.56 12.88 -18.53
CA GLU A 352 18.86 12.62 -17.93
C GLU A 352 18.68 11.58 -16.81
N ILE A 353 19.62 10.64 -16.67
CA ILE A 353 19.55 9.60 -15.63
C ILE A 353 20.58 9.91 -14.56
N SER A 354 20.12 10.12 -13.33
CA SER A 354 20.94 10.46 -12.16
C SER A 354 21.67 9.26 -11.59
N SER A 355 22.90 9.47 -11.14
CA SER A 355 23.60 8.50 -10.29
C SER A 355 22.81 8.20 -9.00
N LEU A 356 22.93 6.97 -8.50
CA LEU A 356 22.42 6.61 -7.17
C LEU A 356 23.22 7.27 -6.03
N ALA A 357 24.42 7.80 -6.32
CA ALA A 357 25.27 8.44 -5.34
C ALA A 357 24.80 9.85 -4.95
N ILE A 358 24.10 10.55 -5.85
CA ILE A 358 23.51 11.86 -5.57
C ILE A 358 22.33 11.64 -4.63
N SER A 359 22.22 12.40 -3.55
CA SER A 359 21.11 12.21 -2.60
C SER A 359 19.78 12.64 -3.22
N SER A 360 18.67 12.02 -2.81
CA SER A 360 17.34 12.43 -3.33
C SER A 360 16.96 13.83 -2.86
N SER A 361 17.40 14.21 -1.64
CA SER A 361 17.22 15.55 -1.09
C SER A 361 17.91 16.62 -1.95
N ASP A 362 19.15 16.38 -2.40
CA ASP A 362 19.86 17.32 -3.28
C ASP A 362 19.13 17.52 -4.62
N LEU A 363 18.56 16.43 -5.18
CA LEU A 363 17.78 16.50 -6.42
C LEU A 363 16.49 17.27 -6.23
N ILE A 364 15.78 17.05 -5.11
CA ILE A 364 14.58 17.81 -4.75
C ILE A 364 14.93 19.30 -4.64
N ASP A 365 15.97 19.63 -3.87
CA ASP A 365 16.39 21.01 -3.59
C ASP A 365 16.86 21.75 -4.84
N SER A 366 17.52 21.05 -5.77
CA SER A 366 18.04 21.62 -7.01
C SER A 366 17.00 21.67 -8.15
N SER A 367 15.91 20.91 -8.06
CA SER A 367 14.87 20.86 -9.10
C SER A 367 13.95 22.08 -9.07
N ILE A 368 13.33 22.38 -10.22
CA ILE A 368 12.25 23.37 -10.31
C ILE A 368 10.92 22.80 -9.83
N MET A 369 10.76 21.48 -9.89
CA MET A 369 9.56 20.74 -9.52
C MET A 369 9.88 19.26 -9.38
N VAL A 370 9.14 18.55 -8.53
CA VAL A 370 9.20 17.08 -8.40
C VAL A 370 7.94 16.46 -8.97
N CYS A 371 8.08 15.45 -9.83
CA CYS A 371 6.96 14.78 -10.47
C CYS A 371 7.03 13.26 -10.24
N SER A 372 5.94 12.63 -9.82
CA SER A 372 5.88 11.19 -9.59
C SER A 372 4.42 10.70 -9.58
N VAL A 373 4.20 9.39 -9.53
CA VAL A 373 2.83 8.86 -9.45
C VAL A 373 2.30 8.98 -8.03
N THR A 374 2.92 8.30 -7.06
CA THR A 374 2.47 8.25 -5.65
C THR A 374 3.62 8.22 -4.64
N GLY A 375 4.83 8.58 -5.07
CA GLY A 375 6.05 8.38 -4.29
C GLY A 375 6.20 9.32 -3.09
N THR A 376 6.84 8.84 -2.01
CA THR A 376 7.11 9.63 -0.79
C THR A 376 7.97 10.87 -1.05
N ALA A 377 8.76 10.86 -2.13
CA ALA A 377 9.53 12.02 -2.57
C ALA A 377 8.67 13.25 -2.91
N LEU A 378 7.39 13.06 -3.27
CA LEU A 378 6.43 14.16 -3.43
C LEU A 378 6.13 14.81 -2.07
N LEU A 379 5.87 14.01 -1.03
CA LEU A 379 5.66 14.52 0.32
C LEU A 379 6.90 15.25 0.84
N GLU A 380 8.10 14.68 0.65
CA GLU A 380 9.37 15.33 1.01
C GLU A 380 9.55 16.68 0.28
N ALA A 381 9.19 16.75 -1.00
CA ALA A 381 9.24 17.98 -1.78
C ALA A 381 8.24 19.03 -1.27
N MET A 382 7.00 18.63 -0.99
CA MET A 382 5.98 19.53 -0.43
C MET A 382 6.38 20.08 0.94
N LEU A 383 6.94 19.24 1.82
CA LEU A 383 7.45 19.69 3.12
C LEU A 383 8.58 20.73 3.00
N ARG A 384 9.31 20.70 1.87
CA ARG A 384 10.39 21.64 1.52
C ARG A 384 9.91 22.84 0.69
N ASN A 385 8.59 23.03 0.55
CA ASN A 385 7.97 24.05 -0.31
C ASN A 385 8.45 23.99 -1.77
N LYS A 386 8.79 22.79 -2.25
CA LYS A 386 9.08 22.57 -3.66
C LYS A 386 7.78 22.29 -4.41
N PRO A 387 7.56 22.90 -5.59
CA PRO A 387 6.43 22.56 -6.43
C PRO A 387 6.43 21.08 -6.76
N VAL A 388 5.23 20.49 -6.81
CA VAL A 388 5.05 19.08 -7.15
C VAL A 388 4.01 18.89 -8.25
N PHE A 389 4.11 17.79 -8.97
CA PHE A 389 3.06 17.29 -9.85
C PHE A 389 2.84 15.80 -9.60
N GLN A 390 1.60 15.42 -9.30
CA GLN A 390 1.28 14.09 -8.81
C GLN A 390 0.23 13.42 -9.70
N PHE A 391 0.54 12.21 -10.22
CA PHE A 391 -0.41 11.48 -11.07
C PHE A 391 -1.48 10.67 -10.32
N GLY A 392 -1.17 10.14 -9.13
CA GLY A 392 -2.08 9.30 -8.35
C GLY A 392 -2.47 9.93 -7.01
N LYS A 393 -3.68 9.65 -6.53
CA LYS A 393 -4.22 10.28 -5.30
C LYS A 393 -3.73 9.59 -4.03
N THR A 394 -2.90 10.27 -3.24
CA THR A 394 -2.46 9.87 -1.89
C THR A 394 -3.08 10.79 -0.82
N PHE A 395 -2.80 10.54 0.46
CA PHE A 395 -3.40 11.33 1.55
C PHE A 395 -3.02 12.82 1.55
N PHE A 396 -1.89 13.16 0.91
CA PHE A 396 -1.38 14.53 0.79
C PHE A 396 -1.63 15.14 -0.59
N TYR A 397 -2.41 14.47 -1.44
CA TYR A 397 -2.77 14.96 -2.75
C TYR A 397 -3.56 16.27 -2.65
N GLN A 398 -3.18 17.24 -3.47
CA GLN A 398 -3.88 18.52 -3.61
C GLN A 398 -4.28 18.67 -5.07
N ASP A 399 -5.56 18.94 -5.36
CA ASP A 399 -6.09 19.00 -6.72
C ASP A 399 -5.30 19.97 -7.62
N GLN A 400 -4.83 21.07 -7.06
CA GLN A 400 -4.00 22.06 -7.75
C GLN A 400 -2.58 21.58 -8.11
N PHE A 401 -2.12 20.44 -7.61
CA PHE A 401 -0.86 19.80 -8.02
C PHE A 401 -1.08 18.43 -8.67
N GLY A 402 -2.33 18.10 -8.96
CA GLY A 402 -2.74 16.80 -9.44
C GLY A 402 -2.88 16.69 -10.96
N PHE A 403 -2.73 15.46 -11.46
CA PHE A 403 -3.13 15.13 -12.82
C PHE A 403 -4.66 15.04 -12.93
N ASP A 404 -5.26 15.95 -13.68
CA ASP A 404 -6.68 15.92 -14.01
C ASP A 404 -6.92 15.28 -15.39
N SER A 405 -6.31 15.86 -16.43
CA SER A 405 -6.49 15.36 -17.80
C SER A 405 -5.27 15.55 -18.68
N PHE A 406 -5.18 14.73 -19.73
CA PHE A 406 -4.18 14.87 -20.79
C PHE A 406 -4.25 16.25 -21.49
N ARG A 407 -5.42 16.91 -21.49
CA ARG A 407 -5.62 18.18 -22.20
C ARG A 407 -5.18 19.38 -21.36
N SER A 408 -5.38 19.34 -20.04
CA SER A 408 -5.04 20.44 -19.12
C SER A 408 -3.58 20.40 -18.65
N MET A 409 -2.91 19.25 -18.76
CA MET A 409 -1.59 19.03 -18.17
C MET A 409 -0.53 20.08 -18.56
N ALA A 410 -0.45 20.50 -19.82
CA ALA A 410 0.50 21.55 -20.22
C ALA A 410 0.23 22.89 -19.52
N SER A 411 -1.03 23.31 -19.36
CA SER A 411 -1.37 24.51 -18.61
C SER A 411 -1.13 24.33 -17.11
N ASP A 412 -1.41 23.14 -16.56
CA ASP A 412 -1.23 22.85 -15.15
C ASP A 412 0.25 22.90 -14.75
N LEU A 413 1.12 22.24 -15.53
CA LEU A 413 2.57 22.27 -15.30
C LEU A 413 3.13 23.69 -15.38
N ARG A 414 2.66 24.51 -16.34
CA ARG A 414 3.09 25.91 -16.45
C ARG A 414 2.69 26.74 -15.23
N ALA A 415 1.44 26.61 -14.78
CA ALA A 415 0.96 27.32 -13.60
C ALA A 415 1.73 26.93 -12.33
N ILE A 416 2.04 25.64 -12.18
CA ILE A 416 2.83 25.13 -11.04
C ILE A 416 4.27 25.65 -11.10
N ILE A 417 4.92 25.61 -12.26
CA ILE A 417 6.31 26.09 -12.42
C ILE A 417 6.42 27.60 -12.17
N ASN A 418 5.39 28.37 -12.51
CA ASN A 418 5.34 29.81 -12.26
C ASN A 418 5.03 30.17 -10.80
N ASN A 419 4.78 29.17 -9.94
CA ASN A 419 4.29 29.34 -8.57
C ASN A 419 2.95 30.08 -8.48
N ASP A 420 2.07 29.89 -9.47
CA ASP A 420 0.71 30.44 -9.46
C ASP A 420 -0.22 29.67 -8.49
N ARG A 421 0.31 28.64 -7.81
CA ARG A 421 -0.45 27.73 -6.94
C ARG A 421 0.25 27.61 -5.59
N GLU A 422 -0.50 27.80 -4.52
CA GLU A 422 -0.01 27.73 -3.14
C GLU A 422 0.10 26.27 -2.67
N ASN A 423 1.08 25.94 -1.83
CA ASN A 423 1.18 24.60 -1.24
C ASN A 423 0.54 24.57 0.14
N ASN A 424 -0.59 23.86 0.27
CA ASN A 424 -1.37 23.79 1.50
C ASN A 424 -1.01 22.58 2.38
N ILE A 425 0.23 22.10 2.33
CA ILE A 425 0.65 20.90 3.08
C ILE A 425 0.46 21.06 4.60
N ASP A 426 0.60 22.28 5.13
CA ASP A 426 0.39 22.57 6.54
C ASP A 426 -1.05 22.32 6.99
N SER A 427 -2.02 22.63 6.12
CA SER A 427 -3.44 22.30 6.37
C SER A 427 -3.66 20.79 6.39
N VAL A 428 -3.00 20.03 5.49
CA VAL A 428 -3.09 18.57 5.47
C VAL A 428 -2.51 17.97 6.75
N ILE A 429 -1.35 18.46 7.21
CA ILE A 429 -0.72 18.01 8.45
C ILE A 429 -1.60 18.36 9.66
N ALA A 430 -2.22 19.55 9.67
CA ALA A 430 -3.15 19.95 10.72
C ALA A 430 -4.39 19.05 10.78
N ASP A 431 -4.98 18.72 9.64
CA ASP A 431 -6.12 17.79 9.57
C ASP A 431 -5.73 16.41 10.12
N LEU A 432 -4.55 15.90 9.70
CA LEU A 432 -4.02 14.61 10.15
C LEU A 432 -3.69 14.59 11.65
N TYR A 433 -3.20 15.68 12.22
CA TYR A 433 -2.78 15.74 13.63
C TYR A 433 -3.84 15.22 14.60
N SER A 434 -5.11 15.53 14.31
CA SER A 434 -6.25 15.12 15.14
C SER A 434 -6.61 13.63 15.07
N VAL A 435 -6.12 12.92 14.06
CA VAL A 435 -6.49 11.53 13.76
C VAL A 435 -5.29 10.58 13.66
N LEU A 436 -4.08 11.07 13.95
CA LEU A 436 -2.84 10.30 13.96
C LEU A 436 -2.68 9.53 15.27
N PHE A 437 -2.25 8.28 15.16
CA PHE A 437 -1.94 7.39 16.28
C PHE A 437 -0.59 6.71 16.03
N ASP A 438 0.11 6.36 17.10
CA ASP A 438 1.37 5.64 17.03
C ASP A 438 1.13 4.11 17.01
N PHE A 439 0.65 3.61 15.88
CA PHE A 439 0.42 2.18 15.66
C PHE A 439 0.85 1.76 14.25
N TYR A 440 1.13 0.47 14.08
CA TYR A 440 1.59 -0.10 12.83
C TYR A 440 0.91 -1.45 12.57
N ILE A 441 0.37 -1.59 11.37
CA ILE A 441 -0.14 -2.84 10.84
C ILE A 441 0.80 -3.27 9.71
N GLU A 442 1.75 -4.15 10.02
CA GLU A 442 2.76 -4.60 9.05
C GLU A 442 2.77 -6.12 8.89
N GLN A 443 3.27 -6.57 7.73
CA GLN A 443 3.51 -7.97 7.45
C GLN A 443 4.66 -8.51 8.31
N PRO A 444 4.41 -9.43 9.27
CA PRO A 444 5.47 -9.92 10.17
C PRO A 444 6.58 -10.70 9.45
N ALA A 445 6.38 -11.03 8.17
CA ALA A 445 7.27 -11.87 7.36
C ALA A 445 8.33 -11.11 6.55
N GLN A 446 8.29 -9.77 6.46
CA GLN A 446 9.41 -9.04 5.86
C GLN A 446 10.73 -9.22 6.66
N TYR A 447 10.65 -9.77 7.88
CA TYR A 447 11.80 -9.98 8.75
C TYR A 447 11.85 -11.38 9.36
N TYR A 448 11.80 -12.45 8.54
CA TYR A 448 12.10 -13.83 8.95
C TYR A 448 13.46 -14.00 9.70
N TYR A 449 14.29 -12.95 9.75
CA TYR A 449 15.62 -12.93 10.36
C TYR A 449 15.84 -11.82 11.40
N GLN A 450 14.86 -10.98 11.73
CA GLN A 450 15.03 -10.03 12.85
C GLN A 450 14.32 -10.52 14.11
N PRO A 451 14.91 -10.29 15.30
CA PRO A 451 14.25 -10.56 16.56
C PRO A 451 13.07 -9.60 16.73
N ARG A 452 11.88 -10.10 16.39
CA ARG A 452 10.55 -9.58 16.77
C ARG A 452 10.15 -8.25 16.11
N PRO A 453 9.15 -8.25 15.20
CA PRO A 453 8.68 -7.02 14.59
C PRO A 453 7.93 -6.18 15.63
N VAL A 454 8.23 -4.89 15.72
CA VAL A 454 7.55 -3.87 16.54
C VAL A 454 6.03 -3.98 16.46
N ALA A 455 5.52 -4.39 15.29
CA ALA A 455 4.10 -4.64 15.04
C ALA A 455 3.42 -5.59 16.06
N LEU A 456 4.13 -6.54 16.67
CA LEU A 456 3.56 -7.51 17.61
C LEU A 456 3.76 -7.15 19.09
N MET A 457 4.27 -5.95 19.39
CA MET A 457 4.41 -5.48 20.77
C MET A 457 3.04 -5.15 21.36
N ASP A 458 2.81 -5.50 22.63
CA ASP A 458 1.56 -5.19 23.36
C ASP A 458 1.21 -3.70 23.29
N ALA A 459 2.21 -2.81 23.36
CA ALA A 459 2.01 -1.37 23.19
C ALA A 459 1.43 -1.00 21.81
N ASN A 460 1.92 -1.64 20.74
CA ASN A 460 1.41 -1.44 19.39
C ASN A 460 0.01 -2.04 19.20
N LEU A 461 -0.25 -3.22 19.77
CA LEU A 461 -1.57 -3.86 19.74
C LEU A 461 -2.61 -3.00 20.49
N ASP A 462 -2.25 -2.48 21.66
CA ASP A 462 -3.08 -1.55 22.44
C ASP A 462 -3.33 -0.25 21.67
N ASN A 463 -2.29 0.37 21.10
CA ASN A 463 -2.45 1.57 20.27
C ASN A 463 -3.34 1.31 19.04
N THR A 464 -3.22 0.14 18.41
CA THR A 464 -4.08 -0.27 17.29
C THR A 464 -5.55 -0.37 17.72
N LEU A 465 -5.83 -1.01 18.86
CA LEU A 465 -7.20 -1.12 19.40
C LEU A 465 -7.76 0.24 19.81
N LYS A 466 -6.94 1.10 20.42
CA LYS A 466 -7.32 2.49 20.74
C LYS A 466 -7.67 3.28 19.48
N ALA A 467 -6.87 3.16 18.43
CA ALA A 467 -7.17 3.77 17.14
C ALA A 467 -8.50 3.24 16.57
N ILE A 468 -8.70 1.91 16.52
CA ILE A 468 -9.98 1.33 16.05
C ILE A 468 -11.16 1.88 16.86
N SER A 469 -11.05 1.93 18.20
CA SER A 469 -12.09 2.48 19.08
C SER A 469 -12.38 3.95 18.79
N PHE A 470 -11.34 4.77 18.63
CA PHE A 470 -11.47 6.20 18.34
C PHE A 470 -12.21 6.44 17.02
N TYR A 471 -11.78 5.77 15.95
CA TYR A 471 -12.39 5.95 14.63
C TYR A 471 -13.84 5.49 14.60
N ILE A 472 -14.14 4.33 15.17
CA ILE A 472 -15.51 3.81 15.20
C ILE A 472 -16.44 4.75 15.97
N LYS A 473 -16.02 5.24 17.14
CA LYS A 473 -16.81 6.20 17.93
C LYS A 473 -17.01 7.52 17.20
N GLY A 474 -15.96 8.03 16.58
CA GLY A 474 -16.03 9.28 15.85
C GLY A 474 -16.94 9.18 14.62
N ILE A 475 -16.89 8.06 13.89
CA ILE A 475 -17.76 7.79 12.74
C ILE A 475 -19.22 7.61 13.19
N SER A 476 -19.48 6.85 14.26
CA SER A 476 -20.84 6.60 14.74
C SER A 476 -21.54 7.87 15.23
N LYS A 477 -20.77 8.83 15.79
CA LYS A 477 -21.27 10.13 16.28
C LYS A 477 -21.27 11.24 15.24
N GLY A 478 -20.71 11.01 14.05
CA GLY A 478 -20.49 12.06 13.05
C GLY A 478 -19.43 13.09 13.46
N GLU A 479 -18.58 12.76 14.42
CA GLU A 479 -17.48 13.62 14.88
C GLU A 479 -16.25 13.51 13.95
N LEU A 480 -16.15 12.41 13.19
CA LEU A 480 -15.18 12.19 12.13
C LEU A 480 -15.91 12.15 10.78
N ILE A 481 -15.61 13.12 9.91
CA ILE A 481 -16.30 13.30 8.61
C ILE A 481 -15.43 12.88 7.44
#